data_AF-A0A1C9C8T2-F1
#
_entry.id   AF-A0A1C9C8T2-F1
#
_cell.length_a   1.000
_cell.length_b   1.000
_cell.length_c   1.000
_cell.angle_alpha   90.00
_cell.angle_beta   90.00
_cell.angle_gamma   90.00
#
_symmetry.space_group_name_H-M   'P 1'
#
loop_
_entity.id
_entity.type
_entity.pdbx_description
1 polymer ?
#
loop_
_entity_poly.entity_id
_entity_poly.type
_entity_poly.pdbx_seq_one_letter_code
_entity_poly.pdbx_strand_id
1 'polypeptide(L)'
;MFQLYLICAICFLLPICFLISSELYKLIARNIIYWNINNKSIKKENILGLANIYIKTKKWLTCILMLEFHLDNEINFEYYNCLGFCYQQISLNEKAKFYYLQASYQEPHNIICLQNVAKIYDILNDQQNAIKSYKKILSIDTSNQIAQKYLHQFINHK
;
A
#
# COMPACT_ATOMS: atom_id res chain seq x y z
N MET A 1 6.36 -25.29 42.24
CA MET A 1 7.30 -25.13 41.10
C MET A 1 6.72 -24.25 39.97
N PHE A 2 5.52 -24.54 39.46
CA PHE A 2 4.90 -23.75 38.38
C PHE A 2 4.65 -22.26 38.72
N GLN A 3 4.16 -21.97 39.93
CA GLN A 3 3.91 -20.59 40.37
C GLN A 3 5.20 -19.75 40.46
N LEU A 4 6.32 -20.36 40.83
CA LEU A 4 7.62 -19.69 40.91
C LEU A 4 8.15 -19.31 39.51
N TYR A 5 7.92 -20.18 38.52
CA TYR A 5 8.24 -19.88 37.12
C TYR A 5 7.40 -18.72 36.57
N LEU A 6 6.09 -18.69 36.87
CA LEU A 6 5.21 -17.60 36.46
C LEU A 6 5.64 -16.26 37.08
N ILE A 7 6.00 -16.25 38.35
CA ILE A 7 6.49 -15.04 39.03
C ILE A 7 7.79 -14.55 38.38
N CYS A 8 8.74 -15.45 38.13
CA CYS A 8 9.98 -15.10 37.43
C CYS A 8 9.71 -14.55 36.02
N ALA A 9 8.84 -15.20 35.24
CA ALA A 9 8.48 -14.75 33.89
C ALA A 9 7.84 -13.35 33.91
N ILE A 10 6.93 -13.08 34.84
CA ILE A 10 6.29 -11.78 35.00
C ILE A 10 7.30 -10.69 35.39
N CYS A 11 8.23 -11.01 36.30
CA CYS A 11 9.30 -10.09 36.72
C CYS A 11 10.22 -9.66 35.56
N PHE A 12 10.42 -10.51 34.55
CA PHE A 12 11.19 -10.15 33.35
C PHE A 12 10.32 -9.52 32.25
N LEU A 13 9.09 -9.97 32.07
CA LEU A 13 8.21 -9.47 31.01
C LEU A 13 7.73 -8.04 31.26
N LEU A 14 7.38 -7.67 32.49
CA LEU A 14 6.91 -6.33 32.83
C LEU A 14 7.91 -5.21 32.47
N PRO A 15 9.21 -5.28 32.84
CA PRO A 15 10.17 -4.25 32.46
C PRO A 15 10.44 -4.24 30.95
N ILE A 16 10.44 -5.39 30.28
CA ILE A 16 10.59 -5.48 28.82
C ILE A 16 9.41 -4.79 28.12
N CYS A 17 8.18 -5.06 28.55
CA CYS A 17 6.98 -4.40 28.04
C CYS A 17 7.05 -2.89 28.26
N PHE A 18 7.43 -2.44 29.46
CA PHE A 18 7.57 -1.02 29.77
C PHE A 18 8.60 -0.32 28.87
N LEU A 19 9.75 -0.94 28.63
CA LEU A 19 10.78 -0.41 27.73
C LEU A 19 10.26 -0.25 26.31
N ILE A 20 9.63 -1.30 25.77
CA ILE A 20 9.04 -1.30 24.44
C ILE A 20 7.97 -0.21 24.32
N SER A 21 7.07 -0.09 25.31
CA SER A 21 6.04 0.96 25.35
C SER A 21 6.64 2.36 25.40
N SER A 22 7.72 2.57 26.16
CA SER A 22 8.38 3.88 26.27
C SER A 22 9.04 4.32 24.96
N GLU A 23 9.70 3.40 24.26
CA GLU A 23 10.35 3.67 22.97
C GLU A 23 9.32 3.94 21.88
N LEU A 24 8.23 3.15 21.86
CA LEU A 24 7.08 3.42 20.99
C LEU A 24 6.50 4.81 21.26
N TYR A 25 6.30 5.19 22.52
CA TYR A 25 5.77 6.51 22.88
C TYR A 25 6.67 7.65 22.39
N LYS A 26 7.98 7.57 22.59
CA LYS A 26 8.93 8.58 22.08
C LYS A 26 8.88 8.70 20.56
N LEU A 27 8.78 7.57 19.86
CA LEU A 27 8.73 7.53 18.41
C LEU A 27 7.44 8.17 17.88
N ILE A 28 6.31 7.89 18.52
CA ILE A 28 5.01 8.53 18.25
C ILE A 28 5.08 10.03 18.52
N ALA A 29 5.60 10.45 19.68
CA ALA A 29 5.71 11.86 20.05
C ALA A 29 6.61 12.65 19.09
N ARG A 30 7.76 12.08 18.69
CA ARG A 30 8.65 12.68 17.68
C ARG A 30 7.94 12.83 16.33
N ASN A 31 7.17 11.82 15.94
CA ASN A 31 6.38 11.89 14.71
C ASN A 31 5.29 12.95 14.79
N ILE A 32 4.60 13.12 15.93
CA ILE A 32 3.60 14.18 16.14
C ILE A 32 4.24 15.57 16.06
N ILE A 33 5.43 15.77 16.63
CA ILE A 33 6.15 17.04 16.57
C ILE A 33 6.61 17.34 15.14
N TYR A 34 7.23 16.38 14.45
CA TYR A 34 7.60 16.49 13.05
C TYR A 34 6.37 16.79 12.17
N TRP A 35 5.24 16.16 12.48
CA TRP A 35 3.95 16.33 11.83
C TRP A 35 3.37 17.74 12.01
N ASN A 36 3.43 18.33 13.21
CA ASN A 36 2.98 19.71 13.45
C ASN A 36 3.78 20.75 12.64
N ILE A 37 5.07 20.49 12.42
CA ILE A 37 5.95 21.41 11.67
C ILE A 37 5.67 21.31 10.16
N ASN A 38 5.43 20.10 9.64
CA ASN A 38 5.15 19.89 8.21
C ASN A 38 3.71 20.24 7.81
N ASN A 39 2.72 20.11 8.70
CA ASN A 39 1.30 20.36 8.39
C ASN A 39 0.99 21.79 7.94
N LYS A 40 1.85 22.77 8.26
CA LYS A 40 1.61 24.18 7.91
C LYS A 40 1.94 24.56 6.47
N SER A 41 2.61 23.69 5.68
CA SER A 41 3.20 24.10 4.39
C SER A 41 2.90 23.20 3.18
N ILE A 42 2.31 22.02 3.36
CA ILE A 42 2.18 21.05 2.25
C ILE A 42 0.80 21.20 1.59
N LYS A 43 0.74 21.89 0.46
CA LYS A 43 -0.42 21.89 -0.45
C LYS A 43 -0.64 20.47 -1.00
N LYS A 44 -1.89 20.09 -1.30
CA LYS A 44 -2.28 18.76 -1.83
C LYS A 44 -1.45 18.32 -3.06
N GLU A 45 -1.08 19.27 -3.92
CA GLU A 45 -0.22 19.06 -5.11
C GLU A 45 1.21 18.61 -4.73
N ASN A 46 1.74 19.03 -3.58
CA ASN A 46 3.07 18.66 -3.12
C ASN A 46 3.12 17.24 -2.52
N ILE A 47 1.98 16.71 -2.06
CA ILE A 47 1.92 15.43 -1.35
C ILE A 47 2.22 14.27 -2.30
N LEU A 48 1.69 14.26 -3.53
CA LEU A 48 2.02 13.23 -4.52
C LEU A 48 3.51 13.28 -4.91
N GLY A 49 4.09 14.49 -5.00
CA GLY A 49 5.53 14.66 -5.18
C GLY A 49 6.34 14.04 -4.04
N LEU A 50 5.94 14.28 -2.79
CA LEU A 50 6.56 13.66 -1.61
C LEU A 50 6.38 12.15 -1.56
N ALA A 51 5.19 11.65 -1.90
CA ALA A 51 4.90 10.23 -2.00
C ALA A 51 5.82 9.54 -3.00
N ASN A 52 6.02 10.16 -4.18
CA ASN A 52 6.97 9.68 -5.18
C ASN A 52 8.42 9.67 -4.66
N ILE A 53 8.83 10.67 -3.86
CA ILE A 53 10.15 10.68 -3.23
C ILE A 53 10.27 9.54 -2.20
N TYR A 54 9.26 9.31 -1.37
CA TYR A 54 9.26 8.22 -0.40
C TYR A 54 9.22 6.84 -1.07
N ILE A 55 8.48 6.70 -2.17
CA ILE A 55 8.47 5.50 -3.00
C ILE A 55 9.86 5.24 -3.60
N LYS A 56 10.49 6.25 -4.20
CA LYS A 56 11.85 6.13 -4.76
C LYS A 56 12.90 5.78 -3.70
N THR A 57 12.75 6.33 -2.49
CA THR A 57 13.63 6.03 -1.34
C THR A 57 13.21 4.78 -0.57
N LYS A 58 12.22 4.02 -1.06
CA LYS A 58 11.69 2.78 -0.46
C LYS A 58 11.18 2.93 0.97
N LYS A 59 10.77 4.14 1.36
CA LYS A 59 10.18 4.42 2.67
C LYS A 59 8.67 4.16 2.64
N TRP A 60 8.30 2.89 2.50
CA TRP A 60 6.92 2.46 2.27
C TRP A 60 5.96 2.87 3.39
N LEU A 61 6.33 2.61 4.65
CA LEU A 61 5.47 2.88 5.80
C LEU A 61 5.24 4.38 6.01
N THR A 62 6.26 5.22 5.82
CA THR A 62 6.09 6.67 5.93
C THR A 62 5.24 7.22 4.80
N CYS A 63 5.35 6.65 3.60
CA CYS A 63 4.49 6.99 2.47
C CYS A 63 3.03 6.65 2.78
N ILE A 64 2.75 5.43 3.27
CA ILE A 64 1.41 4.99 3.66
C ILE A 64 0.83 5.91 4.73
N LEU A 65 1.58 6.15 5.82
CA LEU A 65 1.11 7.01 6.91
C LEU A 65 0.77 8.41 6.43
N MET A 66 1.62 9.00 5.57
CA MET A 66 1.36 10.32 5.00
C MET A 66 0.11 10.33 4.12
N LEU A 67 -0.01 9.37 3.21
CA LEU A 67 -1.10 9.31 2.24
C LEU A 67 -2.45 8.99 2.91
N GLU A 68 -2.49 8.09 3.90
CA GLU A 68 -3.71 7.79 4.66
C GLU A 68 -4.11 8.95 5.58
N PHE A 69 -3.14 9.67 6.13
CA PHE A 69 -3.42 10.85 6.96
C PHE A 69 -4.10 11.96 6.16
N HIS A 70 -3.69 12.16 4.90
CA HIS A 70 -4.27 13.16 4.01
C HIS A 70 -5.41 12.61 3.16
N LEU A 71 -6.03 11.49 3.57
CA LEU A 71 -7.10 10.84 2.83
C LEU A 71 -8.45 11.60 2.95
N ASP A 72 -8.56 12.76 2.28
CA ASP A 72 -9.78 13.58 2.23
C ASP A 72 -10.68 13.25 1.00
N ASN A 73 -11.90 13.79 0.97
CA ASN A 73 -12.90 13.53 -0.08
C ASN A 73 -12.53 14.03 -1.50
N GLU A 74 -11.46 14.83 -1.66
CA GLU A 74 -11.04 15.41 -2.97
C GLU A 74 -9.75 14.77 -3.49
N ILE A 75 -9.68 13.44 -3.48
CA ILE A 75 -8.47 12.72 -3.86
C ILE A 75 -8.59 12.13 -5.25
N ASN A 76 -7.54 12.35 -6.05
CA ASN A 76 -7.37 11.79 -7.38
C ASN A 76 -6.86 10.33 -7.33
N PHE A 77 -7.09 9.56 -8.39
CA PHE A 77 -6.77 8.14 -8.51
C PHE A 77 -5.28 7.84 -8.25
N GLU A 78 -4.39 8.81 -8.49
CA GLU A 78 -2.95 8.70 -8.26
C GLU A 78 -2.60 8.40 -6.80
N TYR A 79 -3.32 8.98 -5.83
CA TYR A 79 -3.11 8.68 -4.40
C TYR A 79 -3.41 7.23 -4.09
N TYR A 80 -4.55 6.74 -4.57
CA TYR A 80 -4.95 5.35 -4.39
C TYR A 80 -3.97 4.40 -5.06
N ASN A 81 -3.43 4.76 -6.23
CA ASN A 81 -2.35 4.01 -6.86
C ASN A 81 -1.06 3.99 -6.01
N CYS A 82 -0.63 5.14 -5.48
CA CYS A 82 0.54 5.21 -4.60
C CYS A 82 0.35 4.38 -3.32
N LEU A 83 -0.83 4.46 -2.68
CA LEU A 83 -1.18 3.64 -1.52
C LEU A 83 -1.16 2.15 -1.86
N GLY A 84 -1.84 1.76 -2.95
CA GLY A 84 -1.86 0.38 -3.43
C GLY A 84 -0.44 -0.15 -3.66
N PHE A 85 0.41 0.65 -4.29
CA PHE A 85 1.82 0.32 -4.52
C PHE A 85 2.59 0.14 -3.21
N CYS A 86 2.52 1.10 -2.29
CA CYS A 86 3.23 0.99 -1.03
C CYS A 86 2.75 -0.22 -0.19
N TYR A 87 1.46 -0.50 -0.17
CA TYR A 87 0.90 -1.67 0.51
C TYR A 87 1.36 -2.99 -0.11
N GLN A 88 1.47 -3.03 -1.43
CA GLN A 88 2.03 -4.18 -2.15
C GLN A 88 3.50 -4.40 -1.80
N GLN A 89 4.31 -3.34 -1.67
CA GLN A 89 5.74 -3.46 -1.32
C GLN A 89 5.98 -4.00 0.10
N ILE A 90 4.99 -3.88 0.99
CA ILE A 90 5.04 -4.47 2.34
C ILE A 90 4.24 -5.77 2.46
N SER A 91 3.90 -6.40 1.32
CA SER A 91 3.18 -7.68 1.23
C SER A 91 1.76 -7.68 1.80
N LEU A 92 1.15 -6.51 2.03
CA LEU A 92 -0.24 -6.37 2.44
C LEU A 92 -1.15 -6.33 1.21
N ASN A 93 -1.15 -7.42 0.45
CA ASN A 93 -1.73 -7.51 -0.90
C ASN A 93 -3.25 -7.27 -0.94
N GLU A 94 -3.99 -7.66 0.10
CA GLU A 94 -5.43 -7.41 0.20
C GLU A 94 -5.74 -5.91 0.33
N LYS A 95 -4.98 -5.18 1.13
CA LYS A 95 -5.08 -3.71 1.22
C LYS A 95 -4.64 -3.05 -0.09
N ALA A 96 -3.58 -3.56 -0.72
CA ALA A 96 -3.15 -3.08 -2.03
C ALA A 96 -4.27 -3.21 -3.07
N LYS A 97 -4.95 -4.37 -3.10
CA LYS A 97 -6.11 -4.61 -3.98
C LYS A 97 -7.22 -3.60 -3.72
N PHE A 98 -7.58 -3.37 -2.46
CA PHE A 98 -8.60 -2.38 -2.10
C PHE A 98 -8.30 -1.01 -2.72
N TYR A 99 -7.09 -0.48 -2.52
CA TYR A 99 -6.73 0.84 -3.04
C TYR A 99 -6.60 0.88 -4.56
N TYR A 100 -6.04 -0.15 -5.20
CA TYR A 100 -6.02 -0.21 -6.67
C TYR A 100 -7.42 -0.25 -7.29
N LEU A 101 -8.38 -0.92 -6.63
CA LEU A 101 -9.78 -0.91 -7.08
C LEU A 101 -10.42 0.47 -6.93
N GLN A 102 -10.13 1.22 -5.86
CA GLN A 102 -10.57 2.62 -5.71
C GLN A 102 -10.01 3.51 -6.84
N ALA A 103 -8.71 3.36 -7.16
CA ALA A 103 -8.09 4.08 -8.28
C ALA A 103 -8.78 3.77 -9.63
N SER A 104 -9.01 2.48 -9.90
CA SER A 104 -9.69 2.02 -11.12
C SER A 104 -11.17 2.43 -11.17
N TYR A 105 -11.83 2.59 -10.02
CA TYR A 105 -13.21 3.08 -9.97
C TYR A 105 -13.30 4.56 -10.38
N GLN A 106 -12.34 5.38 -9.94
CA GLN A 106 -12.26 6.79 -10.34
C GLN A 106 -11.89 6.95 -11.83
N GLU A 107 -10.94 6.14 -12.30
CA GLU A 107 -10.45 6.18 -13.68
C GLU A 107 -10.59 4.80 -14.37
N PRO A 108 -11.81 4.43 -14.81
CA PRO A 108 -12.09 3.08 -15.31
C PRO A 108 -11.44 2.73 -16.65
N HIS A 109 -10.92 3.74 -17.36
CA HIS A 109 -10.23 3.59 -18.65
C HIS A 109 -8.72 3.82 -18.57
N ASN A 110 -8.20 4.13 -17.37
CA ASN A 110 -6.77 4.34 -17.20
C ASN A 110 -6.03 2.98 -17.20
N ILE A 111 -5.21 2.77 -18.23
CA ILE A 111 -4.48 1.51 -18.44
C ILE A 111 -3.58 1.18 -17.25
N ILE A 112 -2.92 2.18 -16.64
CA ILE A 112 -2.02 1.97 -15.49
C ILE A 112 -2.81 1.44 -14.29
N CYS A 113 -3.98 2.03 -14.00
CA CYS A 113 -4.85 1.56 -12.91
C CYS A 113 -5.31 0.12 -13.15
N LEU A 114 -5.76 -0.19 -14.38
CA LEU A 114 -6.19 -1.53 -14.75
C LEU A 114 -5.05 -2.54 -14.68
N GLN A 115 -3.82 -2.16 -15.06
CA GLN A 115 -2.64 -3.02 -14.96
C GLN A 115 -2.30 -3.32 -13.50
N ASN A 116 -2.38 -2.32 -12.61
CA ASN A 116 -2.17 -2.52 -11.17
C ASN A 116 -3.21 -3.49 -10.58
N VAL A 117 -4.49 -3.33 -10.95
CA VAL A 117 -5.57 -4.25 -10.56
C VAL A 117 -5.34 -5.67 -11.10
N ALA A 118 -4.96 -5.80 -12.37
CA ALA A 118 -4.70 -7.11 -12.97
C ALA A 118 -3.52 -7.82 -12.27
N LYS A 119 -2.44 -7.08 -12.00
CA LYS A 119 -1.25 -7.59 -11.32
C LYS A 119 -1.53 -7.99 -9.88
N ILE A 120 -2.32 -7.22 -9.13
CA ILE A 120 -2.62 -7.57 -7.74
C ILE A 120 -3.54 -8.79 -7.64
N TYR A 121 -4.48 -8.97 -8.58
CA TYR A 121 -5.27 -10.20 -8.66
C TYR A 121 -4.39 -11.41 -8.94
N ASP A 122 -3.42 -11.28 -9.84
CA ASP A 122 -2.46 -12.35 -10.13
C ASP A 122 -1.62 -12.73 -8.89
N ILE A 123 -1.12 -11.73 -8.15
CA ILE A 123 -0.39 -11.94 -6.88
C ILE A 123 -1.25 -12.65 -5.82
N LEU A 124 -2.56 -12.40 -5.83
CA LEU A 124 -3.53 -13.04 -4.93
C LEU A 124 -4.03 -14.39 -5.46
N ASN A 125 -3.44 -14.91 -6.54
CA ASN A 125 -3.84 -16.14 -7.23
C ASN A 125 -5.29 -16.12 -7.77
N ASP A 126 -5.90 -14.94 -7.93
CA ASP A 126 -7.20 -14.77 -8.54
C ASP A 126 -7.05 -14.57 -10.06
N GLN A 127 -6.67 -15.67 -10.73
CA GLN A 127 -6.41 -15.66 -12.17
C GLN A 127 -7.63 -15.24 -12.99
N GLN A 128 -8.84 -15.57 -12.53
CA GLN A 128 -10.07 -15.23 -13.24
C GLN A 128 -10.24 -13.72 -13.35
N ASN A 129 -10.07 -13.00 -12.24
CA ASN A 129 -10.20 -11.54 -12.25
C ASN A 129 -8.99 -10.84 -12.87
N ALA A 130 -7.79 -11.43 -12.78
CA ALA A 130 -6.61 -10.96 -13.52
C ALA A 130 -6.85 -10.98 -15.04
N ILE A 131 -7.34 -12.11 -15.59
CA ILE A 131 -7.66 -12.25 -17.02
C ILE A 131 -8.74 -11.27 -17.45
N LYS A 132 -9.81 -11.10 -16.67
CA LYS A 132 -10.86 -10.10 -16.97
C LYS A 132 -10.27 -8.70 -17.08
N SER A 133 -9.37 -8.34 -16.16
CA SER A 133 -8.71 -7.04 -16.13
C SER A 133 -7.79 -6.84 -17.36
N TYR A 134 -6.98 -7.84 -17.72
CA TYR A 134 -6.15 -7.79 -18.92
C TYR A 134 -6.94 -7.74 -20.23
N LYS A 135 -8.07 -8.44 -20.31
CA LYS A 135 -8.99 -8.32 -21.46
C LYS A 135 -9.57 -6.92 -21.57
N LYS A 136 -9.93 -6.29 -20.44
CA LYS A 136 -10.40 -4.89 -20.43
C LYS A 136 -9.31 -3.92 -20.90
N ILE A 137 -8.05 -4.17 -20.55
CA ILE A 137 -6.92 -3.38 -21.09
C ILE A 137 -6.88 -3.50 -22.62
N LEU A 138 -6.97 -4.72 -23.16
CA LEU A 138 -6.93 -4.93 -24.62
C LEU A 138 -8.13 -4.36 -25.37
N SER A 139 -9.29 -4.18 -24.72
CA SER A 139 -10.41 -3.46 -25.35
C SER A 139 -10.18 -1.95 -25.48
N ILE A 140 -9.27 -1.38 -24.69
CA ILE A 140 -8.93 0.05 -24.72
C ILE A 140 -7.69 0.26 -25.60
N ASP A 141 -6.66 -0.56 -25.39
CA ASP A 141 -5.41 -0.57 -26.15
C ASP A 141 -5.13 -1.99 -26.64
N THR A 142 -5.55 -2.26 -27.87
CA THR A 142 -5.37 -3.56 -28.52
C THR A 142 -3.90 -3.96 -28.68
N SER A 143 -2.98 -2.99 -28.65
CA SER A 143 -1.52 -3.18 -28.81
C SER A 143 -0.78 -3.33 -27.48
N ASN A 144 -1.49 -3.39 -26.34
CA ASN A 144 -0.87 -3.44 -25.03
C ASN A 144 -0.04 -4.72 -24.81
N GLN A 145 1.28 -4.58 -24.92
CA GLN A 145 2.21 -5.72 -24.84
C GLN A 145 2.12 -6.50 -23.53
N ILE A 146 1.89 -5.80 -22.41
CA ILE A 146 1.80 -6.42 -21.08
C ILE A 146 0.59 -7.36 -21.02
N ALA A 147 -0.57 -6.88 -21.46
CA ALA A 147 -1.80 -7.67 -21.47
C ALA A 147 -1.72 -8.84 -22.46
N GLN A 148 -1.18 -8.63 -23.66
CA GLN A 148 -0.97 -9.71 -24.65
C GLN A 148 -0.04 -10.81 -24.10
N LYS A 149 1.09 -10.42 -23.51
CA LYS A 149 2.08 -11.36 -22.94
C LYS A 149 1.47 -12.20 -21.83
N TYR A 150 0.71 -11.58 -20.91
CA TYR A 150 0.07 -12.29 -19.81
C TYR A 150 -0.95 -13.32 -20.32
N LEU A 151 -1.82 -12.94 -21.26
CA LEU A 151 -2.82 -13.85 -21.81
C LEU A 151 -2.20 -14.99 -22.62
N HIS A 152 -1.14 -14.73 -23.38
CA HIS A 152 -0.42 -15.77 -24.12
C HIS A 152 0.23 -16.79 -23.17
N GLN A 153 0.88 -16.31 -22.10
CA GLN A 153 1.45 -17.19 -21.07
C GLN A 153 0.37 -18.06 -20.41
N PHE A 154 -0.79 -17.49 -20.09
CA PHE A 154 -1.89 -18.24 -19.50
C PHE A 154 -2.44 -19.34 -20.42
N ILE A 155 -2.57 -19.07 -21.72
CA ILE A 155 -3.07 -20.06 -22.70
C ILE A 155 -2.11 -21.25 -22.83
N ASN A 156 -0.80 -20.99 -22.83
CA ASN A 156 0.20 -22.04 -23.04
C ASN A 156 0.49 -22.90 -21.80
N HIS A 157 0.02 -22.50 -20.61
CA HIS A 157 0.17 -23.24 -19.36
C HIS A 157 -1.10 -24.00 -18.94
N LYS A 158 -2.11 -24.07 -19.81
CA LYS A 158 -3.29 -24.95 -19.67
C LYS A 158 -3.10 -26.23 -20.48
#